data_AF-A0A3M1BZ57-F1
#
_entry.id   AF-A0A3M1BZ57-F1
#
_cell.length_a   1.000
_cell.length_b   1.000
_cell.length_c   1.000
_cell.angle_alpha   90.00
_cell.angle_beta   90.00
_cell.angle_gamma   90.00
#
_symmetry.space_group_name_H-M   'P 1'
#
loop_
_entity.id
_entity.type
_entity.pdbx_description
1 polymer ?
#
loop_
_entity_poly.entity_id
_entity_poly.type
_entity_poly.pdbx_seq_one_letter_code
_entity_poly.pdbx_strand_id
1 'polypeptide(L)' 'AKLPGPPPPYTSANIMNLPEGKMFHSITYGKGLMGSHNFLSVNERWKLVHYIHKLQGKDSSKANSDSLNLSSKKIKN' A
#
# COMPACT_ATOMS: atom_id res chain seq x y z
N ALA A 1 -15.67 -23.17 19.29
CA ALA A 1 -14.71 -22.05 19.09
C ALA A 1 -15.29 -21.09 18.06
N LYS A 2 -15.22 -19.76 18.30
CA LYS A 2 -15.65 -18.74 17.33
C LYS A 2 -14.66 -18.77 16.15
N LEU A 3 -15.14 -19.04 14.94
CA LEU A 3 -14.31 -18.99 13.75
C LEU A 3 -13.76 -17.57 13.55
N PRO A 4 -12.51 -17.41 13.10
CA PRO A 4 -11.99 -16.09 12.78
C PRO A 4 -12.87 -15.45 11.69
N GLY A 5 -13.17 -14.16 11.88
CA GLY A 5 -13.95 -13.40 10.90
C GLY A 5 -13.23 -13.30 9.55
N PRO A 6 -13.95 -12.94 8.48
CA PRO A 6 -13.35 -12.75 7.17
C PRO A 6 -12.23 -11.71 7.22
N PRO A 7 -11.20 -11.83 6.35
CA PRO A 7 -10.14 -10.83 6.29
C PRO A 7 -10.70 -9.45 5.90
N PRO A 8 -10.12 -8.35 6.40
CA PRO A 8 -10.58 -7.01 6.04
C PRO A 8 -10.41 -6.72 4.53
N PRO A 9 -11.30 -5.93 3.92
CA PRO A 9 -11.15 -5.53 2.52
C PRO A 9 -9.99 -4.53 2.35
N TYR A 10 -9.34 -4.56 1.17
CA TYR A 10 -8.24 -3.65 0.83
C TYR A 10 -8.65 -2.16 0.81
N THR A 11 -9.95 -1.89 0.66
CA THR A 11 -10.56 -0.56 0.66
C THR A 11 -10.91 -0.02 2.03
N SER A 12 -10.71 -0.80 3.10
CA SER A 12 -10.90 -0.30 4.46
C SER A 12 -9.92 0.84 4.79
N ALA A 13 -10.38 1.85 5.54
CA ALA A 13 -9.56 3.01 5.92
C ALA A 13 -8.23 2.60 6.59
N ASN A 14 -8.26 1.53 7.41
CA ASN A 14 -7.07 1.03 8.09
C ASN A 14 -5.99 0.51 7.12
N ILE A 15 -6.36 -0.06 5.97
CA ILE A 15 -5.40 -0.57 4.97
C ILE A 15 -5.04 0.53 3.96
N MET A 16 -5.98 1.43 3.64
CA MET A 16 -5.75 2.56 2.72
C MET A 16 -4.73 3.56 3.26
N ASN A 17 -4.79 3.83 4.56
CA ASN A 17 -3.92 4.79 5.25
C ASN A 17 -2.61 4.15 5.75
N LEU A 18 -2.38 2.86 5.47
CA LEU A 18 -1.20 2.15 5.94
C LEU A 18 0.02 2.53 5.07
N PRO A 19 1.18 2.88 5.68
CA PRO A 19 2.39 3.14 4.92
C PRO A 19 2.94 1.85 4.30
N GLU A 20 3.57 1.98 3.13
CA GLU A 20 4.13 0.86 2.33
C GLU A 20 5.06 -0.05 3.13
N GLY A 21 5.93 0.52 3.97
CA GLY A 21 6.82 -0.25 4.83
C GLY A 21 6.10 -1.15 5.83
N LYS A 22 4.93 -0.74 6.34
CA LYS A 22 4.11 -1.57 7.24
C LYS A 22 3.42 -2.71 6.48
N MET A 23 3.01 -2.48 5.23
CA MET A 23 2.50 -3.55 4.36
C MET A 23 3.59 -4.58 4.08
N PHE A 24 4.79 -4.13 3.68
CA PHE A 24 5.94 -5.01 3.44
C PHE A 24 6.32 -5.83 4.69
N HIS A 25 6.36 -5.19 5.86
CA HIS A 25 6.63 -5.87 7.12
C HIS A 25 5.57 -6.94 7.43
N SER A 26 4.29 -6.64 7.21
CA SER A 26 3.20 -7.59 7.46
C SER A 26 3.28 -8.79 6.52
N ILE A 27 3.63 -8.60 5.24
CA ILE A 27 3.83 -9.71 4.29
C ILE A 27 5.03 -10.57 4.75
N THR A 28 6.09 -9.91 5.22
CA THR A 28 7.33 -10.58 5.64
C THR A 28 7.19 -11.40 6.91
N TYR A 29 6.61 -10.83 7.97
CA TYR A 29 6.58 -11.46 9.29
C TYR A 29 5.19 -11.96 9.72
N GLY A 30 4.16 -11.67 8.92
CA GLY A 30 2.78 -11.91 9.30
C GLY A 30 2.19 -10.79 10.17
N LYS A 31 0.89 -10.87 10.44
CA LYS A 31 0.16 -9.96 11.32
C LYS A 31 -1.08 -10.65 11.90
N GLY A 32 -1.13 -10.81 13.22
CA GLY A 32 -2.26 -11.45 13.89
C GLY A 32 -2.42 -12.90 13.43
N LEU A 33 -3.56 -13.22 12.83
CA LEU A 33 -3.86 -14.55 12.27
C LEU A 33 -3.26 -14.78 10.87
N MET A 34 -2.72 -13.74 10.22
CA MET A 34 -2.04 -13.88 8.93
C MET A 34 -0.59 -14.30 9.16
N GLY A 35 -0.19 -15.47 8.63
CA GLY A 35 1.19 -15.95 8.70
C GLY A 35 2.17 -15.19 7.80
N SER A 36 3.46 -15.48 7.95
CA SER A 36 4.54 -14.92 7.13
C SER A 36 4.54 -15.52 5.72
N HIS A 37 4.66 -14.70 4.70
CA HIS A 37 4.74 -15.13 3.30
C HIS A 37 6.21 -15.35 2.89
N ASN A 38 6.86 -16.33 3.52
CA ASN A 38 8.31 -16.58 3.38
C ASN A 38 8.72 -17.18 2.03
N PHE A 39 7.76 -17.69 1.26
CA PHE A 39 8.00 -18.23 -0.09
C PHE A 39 8.25 -17.14 -1.14
N LEU A 40 8.05 -15.86 -0.80
CA LEU A 40 8.28 -14.73 -1.69
C LEU A 40 9.66 -14.10 -1.46
N SER A 41 10.37 -13.85 -2.55
CA SER A 41 11.57 -13.00 -2.55
C SER A 41 11.24 -11.55 -2.17
N VAL A 42 12.25 -10.78 -1.77
CA VAL A 42 12.08 -9.36 -1.40
C VAL A 42 11.46 -8.55 -2.54
N ASN A 43 11.88 -8.81 -3.78
CA ASN A 43 11.33 -8.13 -4.96
C ASN A 43 9.86 -8.47 -5.21
N GLU A 44 9.46 -9.73 -5.04
CA GLU A 44 8.07 -10.14 -5.20
C GLU A 44 7.17 -9.54 -4.12
N ARG A 45 7.67 -9.38 -2.90
CA ARG A 45 6.93 -8.68 -1.83
C ARG A 45 6.67 -7.22 -2.17
N TRP A 46 7.65 -6.52 -2.75
CA TRP A 46 7.43 -5.15 -3.23
C TRP A 46 6.42 -5.09 -4.37
N LYS A 47 6.51 -5.99 -5.35
CA LYS A 47 5.49 -6.11 -6.43
C LYS A 47 4.09 -6.34 -5.86
N LEU A 48 3.96 -7.13 -4.80
CA LEU A 48 2.68 -7.37 -4.14
C LEU A 48 2.14 -6.09 -3.47
N VAL A 49 2.99 -5.29 -2.82
CA VAL A 49 2.59 -3.99 -2.25
C VAL A 49 2.06 -3.06 -3.34
N HIS A 50 2.75 -2.96 -4.48
CA HIS A 50 2.27 -2.19 -5.63
C HIS A 50 0.94 -2.72 -6.18
N TYR A 51 0.80 -4.06 -6.27
CA TYR A 51 -0.43 -4.67 -6.73
C TYR A 51 -1.61 -4.38 -5.79
N ILE A 52 -1.40 -4.35 -4.47
CA ILE A 52 -2.43 -3.92 -3.50
C ILE A 52 -2.83 -2.47 -3.76
N HIS A 53 -1.89 -1.57 -4.02
CA HIS A 53 -2.21 -0.18 -4.37
C HIS A 53 -2.99 -0.03 -5.67
N LYS A 54 -2.71 -0.89 -6.66
CA LYS A 54 -3.53 -0.99 -7.87
C LYS A 54 -4.96 -1.42 -7.55
N LEU A 55 -5.15 -2.43 -6.71
CA LEU A 55 -6.48 -2.88 -6.25
C LEU A 55 -7.22 -1.81 -5.44
N GLN A 56 -6.48 -0.95 -4.75
CA GLN A 56 -7.01 0.21 -4.04
C GLN A 56 -7.36 1.39 -4.95
N GLY A 57 -6.99 1.36 -6.24
CA GLY A 57 -7.21 2.46 -7.18
C GLY A 57 -6.31 3.68 -6.96
N LYS A 58 -5.22 3.56 -6.18
CA LYS A 58 -4.31 4.70 -5.93
C LYS A 58 -3.54 5.10 -7.19
N ASP A 59 -3.23 4.14 -8.06
CA ASP A 59 -2.50 4.36 -9.31
C ASP A 59 -3.30 5.16 -10.35
N SER A 60 -4.64 5.16 -10.26
CA SER A 60 -5.52 5.90 -11.18
C SER A 60 -5.46 7.42 -11.00
N SER A 61 -4.88 7.92 -9.91
CA SER A 61 -4.88 9.34 -9.55
C SER A 61 -3.55 10.07 -9.74
N LYS A 62 -2.44 9.34 -9.95
CA LYS A 62 -1.09 9.93 -10.00
C LYS A 62 -0.60 10.35 -11.38
N ALA A 63 -1.37 10.16 -12.45
CA ALA A 63 -0.98 10.59 -13.79
C ALA A 63 -1.15 12.11 -14.06
N ASN A 64 -1.66 12.92 -13.12
CA ASN A 64 -2.02 14.32 -13.39
C ASN A 64 -1.71 15.35 -12.28
N SER A 65 -0.73 15.09 -11.39
CA SER A 65 -0.39 16.07 -10.31
C SER A 65 1.08 16.51 -10.26
N ASP A 66 2.00 15.78 -10.87
CA ASP A 66 3.43 16.14 -10.85
C ASP A 66 3.81 17.25 -11.86
N SER A 67 2.91 17.63 -12.76
CA SER A 67 3.13 18.70 -13.75
C SER A 67 2.72 20.11 -13.28
N LEU A 68 2.08 20.28 -12.12
CA LEU A 68 1.53 21.58 -11.68
C LEU A 68 2.31 22.31 -10.57
N ASN A 69 3.41 21.73 -10.03
CA ASN A 69 4.13 22.35 -8.90
C ASN A 69 5.54 22.87 -9.20
N LEU A 70 5.85 23.21 -10.47
CA LEU A 70 7.13 23.85 -10.81
C LEU A 70 7.03 25.36 -11.15
N SER A 71 5.82 25.93 -11.24
CA SER A 71 5.63 27.32 -11.67
C SER A 71 5.52 28.35 -10.53
N SER A 72 5.13 27.96 -9.32
CA SER A 72 4.73 28.93 -8.28
C SER A 72 5.85 29.52 -7.42
N LYS A 73 7.13 29.26 -7.72
CA LYS A 73 8.26 29.63 -6.83
C LYS A 73 9.16 30.77 -7.32
N LYS A 74 8.81 31.51 -8.38
CA LYS A 74 9.70 32.55 -8.95
C LYS A 74 9.10 33.95 -9.20
N ILE A 75 8.17 34.44 -8.37
CA ILE A 75 7.80 35.88 -8.46
C ILE A 75 7.57 36.45 -7.06
N LYS A 76 8.65 36.68 -6.30
CA LYS A 76 8.70 37.62 -5.16
C LYS A 76 10.12 38.17 -5.01
N ASN A 77 10.48 39.08 -5.92
CA ASN A 77 11.52 40.09 -5.72
C ASN A 77 11.04 41.38 -6.38
#